data_AF-A0A258BIC6-F1
#
_entry.id   AF-A0A258BIC6-F1
#
_cell.length_a   1.000
_cell.length_b   1.000
_cell.length_c   1.000
_cell.angle_alpha   90.00
_cell.angle_beta   90.00
_cell.angle_gamma   90.00
#
_symmetry.space_group_name_H-M   'P 1'
#
loop_
_entity.id
_entity.type
_entity.pdbx_description
1 polymer ?
#
loop_
_entity_poly.entity_id
_entity_poly.type
_entity_poly.pdbx_seq_one_letter_code
_entity_poly.pdbx_strand_id
1 'polypeptide(L)'
;MFGDILSDLASVLPGSIGLLGSASLGSTGKGLYEPIHGSAPDIAGKDLANPMGTLKSVSMMLRHSLNLTKEADTLDAAIDAVIQAGTLTRDLGGTASGSQVAKAVADQIREQAKVSA
;
A
#
# COMPACT_ATOMS: atom_id res chain seq x y z
N MET A 1 24.67 -1.54 2.00
CA MET A 1 24.91 -0.69 3.20
C MET A 1 24.31 0.70 3.03
N PHE A 2 24.74 1.55 2.07
CA PHE A 2 24.14 2.89 1.93
C PHE A 2 22.65 2.89 1.59
N GLY A 3 22.19 1.95 0.76
CA GLY A 3 20.77 1.85 0.40
C GLY A 3 19.85 1.62 1.61
N ASP A 4 20.30 0.84 2.58
CA ASP A 4 19.58 0.50 3.82
C ASP A 4 19.39 1.75 4.72
N ILE A 5 20.48 2.48 4.95
CA ILE A 5 20.48 3.74 5.70
C ILE A 5 19.59 4.78 5.02
N LEU A 6 19.67 4.89 3.69
CA LEU A 6 18.90 5.87 2.93
C LEU A 6 17.42 5.50 2.86
N SER A 7 17.06 4.21 2.76
CA SER A 7 15.67 3.77 2.75
C SER A 7 14.99 4.03 4.09
N ASP A 8 15.69 3.80 5.21
CA ASP A 8 15.17 4.10 6.54
C ASP A 8 14.93 5.61 6.71
N LEU A 9 15.89 6.44 6.29
CA LEU A 9 15.74 7.89 6.34
C LEU A 9 14.62 8.39 5.41
N ALA A 10 14.45 7.79 4.24
CA ALA A 10 13.37 8.15 3.33
C ALA A 10 11.99 7.75 3.88
N SER A 11 11.93 6.67 4.67
CA SER A 11 10.67 6.10 5.18
C SER A 11 9.92 7.02 6.16
N VAL A 12 10.59 8.02 6.74
CA VAL A 12 9.97 8.95 7.69
C VAL A 12 9.25 10.13 7.03
N LEU A 13 9.53 10.41 5.75
CA LEU A 13 8.94 11.55 5.03
C LEU A 13 7.41 11.46 4.81
N PRO A 14 6.81 10.29 4.51
CA PRO A 14 5.38 10.18 4.23
C PRO A 14 4.46 10.29 5.46
N GLY A 15 5.02 10.33 6.67
CA GLY A 15 4.25 10.43 7.92
C GLY A 15 3.81 9.10 8.53
N SER A 16 3.89 7.98 7.80
CA SER A 16 3.80 6.62 8.36
C SER A 16 4.54 5.61 7.47
N ILE A 17 5.31 4.71 8.10
CA ILE A 17 5.91 3.55 7.43
C ILE A 17 4.85 2.57 6.88
N GLY A 18 3.62 2.62 7.42
CA GLY A 18 2.47 1.84 6.99
C GLY A 18 1.98 2.17 5.58
N LEU A 19 2.44 3.27 4.98
CA LEU A 19 2.12 3.66 3.60
C LEU A 19 3.06 3.03 2.56
N LEU A 20 4.17 2.42 2.99
CA LEU A 20 5.25 2.06 2.09
C LEU A 20 5.25 0.57 1.75
N GLY A 21 5.23 0.29 0.44
CA GLY A 21 5.52 -1.02 -0.12
C GLY A 21 6.98 -1.12 -0.58
N SER A 22 7.46 -2.33 -0.79
CA SER A 22 8.79 -2.62 -1.34
C SER A 22 8.75 -3.76 -2.36
N ALA A 23 9.79 -3.81 -3.20
CA ALA A 23 10.00 -4.89 -4.15
C ALA A 23 11.47 -5.26 -4.24
N SER A 24 11.76 -6.56 -4.14
CA SER A 24 13.05 -7.17 -4.43
C SER A 24 12.95 -7.92 -5.75
N LEU A 25 13.48 -7.34 -6.83
CA LEU A 25 13.33 -7.85 -8.19
C LEU A 25 14.50 -8.76 -8.58
N GLY A 26 14.19 -9.95 -9.10
CA GLY A 26 15.18 -10.84 -9.72
C GLY A 26 15.38 -10.53 -11.22
N SER A 27 16.49 -11.00 -11.78
CA SER A 27 16.85 -10.79 -13.19
C SER A 27 15.89 -11.45 -14.19
N THR A 28 15.03 -12.36 -13.73
CA THR A 28 14.09 -13.14 -14.56
C THR A 28 12.68 -12.56 -14.58
N GLY A 29 12.49 -11.33 -14.09
CA GLY A 29 11.21 -10.61 -14.14
C GLY A 29 10.22 -10.99 -13.04
N LYS A 30 10.60 -11.86 -12.10
CA LYS A 30 9.82 -12.14 -10.88
C LYS A 30 10.48 -11.44 -9.69
N GLY A 31 9.67 -10.98 -8.74
CA GLY A 31 10.13 -10.34 -7.52
C GLY A 31 9.39 -10.80 -6.27
N LEU A 32 9.97 -10.49 -5.11
CA LEU A 32 9.31 -10.55 -3.81
C LEU A 32 8.78 -9.15 -3.48
N TYR A 33 7.52 -9.08 -3.03
CA TYR A 33 6.83 -7.82 -2.73
C TYR A 33 6.29 -7.88 -1.32
N GLU A 34 6.67 -6.93 -0.49
CA GLU A 34 6.33 -6.91 0.94
C GLU A 34 6.17 -5.47 1.44
N PRO A 35 5.29 -5.20 2.42
CA PRO A 35 5.26 -3.90 3.08
C PRO A 35 6.58 -3.66 3.82
N ILE A 36 7.00 -2.39 3.96
CA ILE A 36 8.21 -2.06 4.73
C ILE A 36 7.98 -2.27 6.24
N HIS A 37 6.74 -2.09 6.71
CA HIS A 37 6.45 -2.22 8.14
C HIS A 37 6.66 -3.67 8.64
N GLY A 38 7.03 -3.80 9.92
CA GLY A 38 7.17 -5.09 10.59
C GLY A 38 5.84 -5.76 10.96
N SER A 39 5.91 -6.78 11.80
CA SER A 39 4.76 -7.62 12.17
C SER A 39 3.76 -7.00 13.16
N ALA A 40 4.16 -5.95 13.90
CA ALA A 40 3.34 -5.24 14.89
C ALA A 40 2.50 -6.19 15.78
N PRO A 41 3.15 -7.11 16.55
CA PRO A 41 2.46 -8.20 17.24
C PRO A 41 1.47 -7.73 18.31
N ASP A 42 1.67 -6.53 18.84
CA ASP A 42 0.81 -5.88 19.84
C ASP A 42 -0.58 -5.51 19.30
N ILE A 43 -0.73 -5.36 17.97
CA ILE A 43 -2.00 -5.06 17.30
C ILE A 43 -2.56 -6.23 16.47
N ALA A 44 -1.87 -7.37 16.44
CA ALA A 44 -2.33 -8.55 15.74
C ALA A 44 -3.72 -9.00 16.24
N GLY A 45 -4.62 -9.28 15.31
CA GLY A 45 -6.01 -9.69 15.60
C GLY A 45 -6.95 -8.56 16.03
N LYS A 46 -6.52 -7.29 16.03
CA LYS A 46 -7.34 -6.15 16.47
C LYS A 46 -7.92 -5.30 15.34
N ASP A 47 -7.66 -5.65 14.08
CA ASP A 47 -8.08 -4.87 12.90
C ASP A 47 -7.60 -3.41 12.91
N LEU A 48 -6.41 -3.15 13.45
CA LEU A 48 -5.83 -1.80 13.55
C LEU A 48 -4.70 -1.54 12.56
N ALA A 49 -4.17 -2.59 11.92
CA ALA A 49 -3.03 -2.47 11.02
C ALA A 49 -3.41 -1.70 9.74
N ASN A 50 -2.52 -0.81 9.31
CA ASN A 50 -2.67 -0.07 8.07
C ASN A 50 -2.40 -1.00 6.86
N PRO A 51 -3.38 -1.23 5.97
CA PRO A 51 -3.19 -2.13 4.82
C PRO A 51 -2.44 -1.48 3.65
N MET A 52 -2.22 -0.16 3.66
CA MET A 52 -1.77 0.60 2.49
C MET A 52 -0.41 0.12 1.95
N GLY A 53 0.57 -0.15 2.82
CA GLY A 53 1.88 -0.64 2.42
C GLY A 53 1.79 -1.98 1.69
N THR A 54 0.95 -2.89 2.17
CA THR A 54 0.70 -4.18 1.50
C THR A 54 0.05 -3.96 0.13
N LEU A 55 -0.93 -3.05 0.05
CA LEU A 55 -1.59 -2.72 -1.23
C LEU A 55 -0.61 -2.07 -2.22
N LYS A 56 0.30 -1.20 -1.76
CA LYS A 56 1.38 -0.66 -2.60
C LYS A 56 2.33 -1.76 -3.10
N SER A 57 2.65 -2.75 -2.28
CA SER A 57 3.43 -3.92 -2.72
C SER A 57 2.69 -4.74 -3.79
N VAL A 58 1.36 -4.87 -3.68
CA VAL A 58 0.53 -5.47 -4.74
C VAL A 58 0.55 -4.65 -6.03
N SER A 59 0.49 -3.32 -5.95
CA SER A 59 0.64 -2.44 -7.13
C SER A 59 1.99 -2.67 -7.82
N MET A 60 3.07 -2.73 -7.05
CA MET A 60 4.41 -3.06 -7.57
C MET A 60 4.45 -4.45 -8.22
N MET A 61 3.78 -5.45 -7.63
CA MET A 61 3.68 -6.80 -8.20
C MET A 61 2.95 -6.82 -9.54
N LEU A 62 1.80 -6.15 -9.63
CA LEU A 62 1.03 -6.02 -10.86
C LEU A 62 1.89 -5.39 -11.96
N ARG A 63 2.62 -4.33 -11.62
CA ARG A 63 3.46 -3.57 -12.54
C ARG A 63 4.68 -4.37 -13.02
N HIS A 64 5.46 -4.93 -12.09
CA HIS A 64 6.79 -5.47 -12.40
C HIS A 64 6.81 -6.96 -12.73
N SER A 65 5.95 -7.77 -12.09
CA SER A 65 5.92 -9.23 -12.34
C SER A 65 4.85 -9.65 -13.34
N LEU A 66 3.73 -8.92 -13.40
CA LEU A 66 2.54 -9.36 -14.15
C LEU A 66 2.27 -8.54 -15.41
N ASN A 67 3.01 -7.45 -15.64
CA ASN A 67 2.80 -6.51 -16.75
C ASN A 67 1.38 -5.91 -16.79
N LEU A 68 0.69 -5.87 -15.65
CA LEU A 68 -0.65 -5.32 -15.47
C LEU A 68 -0.55 -3.86 -15.00
N THR A 69 0.03 -3.02 -15.87
CA THR A 69 0.35 -1.62 -15.53
C THR A 69 -0.90 -0.80 -15.30
N LYS A 70 -1.97 -1.03 -16.09
CA LYS A 70 -3.23 -0.28 -15.95
C LYS A 70 -3.91 -0.60 -14.60
N GLU A 71 -3.86 -1.85 -14.19
CA GLU A 71 -4.42 -2.32 -12.93
C GLU A 71 -3.61 -1.80 -11.74
N ALA A 72 -2.27 -1.73 -11.89
CA ALA A 72 -1.40 -1.08 -10.90
C ALA A 72 -1.72 0.41 -10.74
N ASP A 73 -1.85 1.14 -11.85
CA ASP A 73 -2.20 2.57 -11.86
C ASP A 73 -3.60 2.81 -11.25
N THR A 74 -4.56 1.92 -11.52
CA THR A 74 -5.91 1.95 -10.93
C THR A 74 -5.84 1.78 -9.41
N LEU A 75 -5.08 0.79 -8.93
CA LEU A 75 -4.90 0.56 -7.50
C LEU A 75 -4.19 1.74 -6.82
N ASP A 76 -3.14 2.29 -7.43
CA ASP A 76 -2.43 3.46 -6.92
C ASP A 76 -3.38 4.67 -6.80
N ALA A 77 -4.15 4.96 -7.85
CA ALA A 77 -5.12 6.05 -7.85
C ALA A 77 -6.23 5.85 -6.79
N ALA A 78 -6.65 4.60 -6.56
CA ALA A 78 -7.63 4.28 -5.54
C ALA A 78 -7.09 4.50 -4.11
N ILE A 79 -5.84 4.10 -3.86
CA ILE A 79 -5.15 4.39 -2.58
C ILE A 79 -5.07 5.90 -2.35
N ASP A 80 -4.62 6.66 -3.34
CA ASP A 80 -4.47 8.12 -3.24
C ASP A 80 -5.82 8.79 -2.95
N ALA A 81 -6.90 8.38 -3.62
CA ALA A 81 -8.23 8.92 -3.40
C ALA A 81 -8.76 8.63 -1.98
N VAL A 82 -8.50 7.43 -1.43
CA VAL A 82 -8.91 7.07 -0.06
C VAL A 82 -8.13 7.87 0.99
N ILE A 83 -6.84 8.12 0.75
CA ILE A 83 -6.01 8.98 1.60
C ILE A 83 -6.53 10.42 1.57
N GLN A 84 -6.80 10.97 0.37
CA GLN A 84 -7.34 12.32 0.20
C GLN A 84 -8.73 12.49 0.82
N ALA A 85 -9.57 11.44 0.79
CA ALA A 85 -10.87 11.41 1.44
C ALA A 85 -10.79 11.30 2.97
N GLY A 86 -9.61 11.09 3.55
CA GLY A 86 -9.39 11.05 5.01
C GLY A 86 -9.82 9.74 5.67
N THR A 87 -10.05 8.67 4.91
CA THR A 87 -10.33 7.34 5.50
C THR A 87 -9.01 6.68 5.89
N LEU A 88 -8.53 7.02 7.09
CA LEU A 88 -7.18 6.68 7.56
C LEU A 88 -7.20 5.82 8.83
N THR A 89 -6.23 4.91 8.95
CA THR A 89 -5.95 4.17 10.20
C THR A 89 -5.27 5.07 11.24
N ARG A 90 -5.16 4.56 12.48
CA ARG A 90 -4.66 5.30 13.63
C ARG A 90 -3.21 5.80 13.49
N ASP A 91 -2.36 5.05 12.81
CA ASP A 91 -0.97 5.45 12.53
C ASP A 91 -0.86 6.71 11.66
N LEU A 92 -1.92 7.03 10.91
CA LEU A 92 -2.05 8.24 10.10
C LEU A 92 -2.98 9.28 10.76
N GLY A 93 -3.30 9.12 12.04
CA GLY A 93 -4.15 10.04 12.81
C GLY A 93 -5.65 9.88 12.56
N GLY A 94 -6.09 8.86 11.82
CA GLY A 94 -7.50 8.57 11.61
C GLY A 94 -8.09 7.60 12.65
N THR A 95 -9.34 7.20 12.42
CA THR A 95 -10.09 6.29 13.31
C THR A 95 -10.60 5.05 12.58
N ALA A 96 -10.28 4.87 11.30
CA ALA A 96 -10.72 3.72 10.53
C ALA A 96 -9.96 2.46 10.96
N SER A 97 -10.63 1.32 10.89
CA SER A 97 -9.99 0.01 11.03
C SER A 97 -9.28 -0.40 9.73
N GLY A 98 -8.41 -1.40 9.80
CA GLY A 98 -7.71 -1.91 8.62
C GLY A 98 -8.68 -2.41 7.55
N SER A 99 -9.72 -3.15 7.96
CA SER A 99 -10.76 -3.63 7.05
C SER A 99 -11.61 -2.50 6.44
N GLN A 100 -11.87 -1.41 7.17
CA GLN A 100 -12.57 -0.24 6.63
C GLN A 100 -11.75 0.45 5.53
N VAL A 101 -10.45 0.66 5.77
CA VAL A 101 -9.55 1.23 4.75
C VAL A 101 -9.47 0.32 3.52
N ALA A 102 -9.26 -0.99 3.71
CA ALA A 102 -9.19 -1.94 2.61
C ALA A 102 -10.50 -1.98 1.79
N LYS A 103 -11.64 -1.92 2.47
CA LYS A 103 -12.95 -1.83 1.81
C LYS A 103 -13.10 -0.54 1.01
N ALA A 104 -12.69 0.61 1.56
CA ALA A 104 -12.74 1.89 0.87
C ALA A 104 -11.92 1.87 -0.43
N VAL A 105 -10.72 1.28 -0.40
CA VAL A 105 -9.89 1.11 -1.61
C VAL A 105 -10.59 0.22 -2.63
N ALA A 106 -11.13 -0.92 -2.19
CA ALA A 106 -11.85 -1.83 -3.10
C ALA A 106 -13.08 -1.17 -3.74
N ASP A 107 -13.83 -0.37 -2.98
CA ASP A 107 -14.98 0.37 -3.50
C ASP A 107 -14.55 1.45 -4.49
N GLN A 108 -13.45 2.14 -4.22
CA GLN A 108 -12.88 3.15 -5.12
C GLN A 108 -12.45 2.55 -6.46
N ILE A 109 -11.83 1.37 -6.45
CA ILE A 109 -11.48 0.63 -7.69
C ILE A 109 -12.75 0.30 -8.50
N ARG A 110 -13.81 -0.18 -7.84
CA ARG A 110 -15.09 -0.49 -8.51
C ARG A 110 -15.71 0.75 -9.14
N GLU A 111 -15.59 1.91 -8.49
CA GLU A 111 -16.13 3.15 -9.02
C GLU A 111 -15.36 3.63 -10.25
N GLN A 112 -14.02 3.61 -10.19
CA GLN A 112 -13.15 3.93 -11.33
C GLN A 112 -13.44 3.04 -12.56
N ALA A 113 -13.73 1.76 -12.33
CA ALA A 113 -14.07 0.82 -13.39
C ALA A 113 -15.41 1.16 -14.08
N LYS A 114 -16.39 1.73 -13.36
CA LYS A 114 -17.68 2.15 -13.97
C LYS A 114 -17.53 3.39 -14.84
N VAL A 115 -16.66 4.32 -14.47
CA VAL A 115 -16.43 5.57 -15.22
C VAL A 115 -15.66 5.32 -16.52
N SER A 116 -14.94 4.21 -16.61
CA SER A 116 -14.12 3.83 -17.77
C SER A 116 -14.86 2.96 -18.80
N ALA A 117 -16.15 2.66 -18.57
CA ALA A 117 -17.02 1.86 -19.43
C ALA A 117 -17.99 2.74 -20.22
#